data_AF-A0A383Z2U3-F1
#
_entry.id   AF-A0A383Z2U3-F1
#
_cell.length_a   1.000
_cell.length_b   1.000
_cell.length_c   1.000
_cell.angle_alpha   90.00
_cell.angle_beta   90.00
_cell.angle_gamma   90.00
#
_symmetry.space_group_name_H-M   'P 1'
#
loop_
_entity.id
_entity.type
_entity.pdbx_description
1 polymer ?
#
loop_
_entity_poly.entity_id
_entity_poly.type
_entity_poly.pdbx_seq_one_letter_code
_entity_poly.pdbx_strand_id
1 'polypeptide(L)'
;MKSLMEGNLEDCLLNKVDLRRQWISQMVEEVQKIVHHLTTEISYQDIRFQAVLYSDTYNENIKVLAPTQLLITVPMRGLAGYREARQQRWRYYTLQGSRLPCPLRDPEGLQQWLEVEQFLKSLWQWHEADVNIDGDIVPAKVLQVFRKLVENAIETCHLSGKVSMLMDRPAVRVAVETSTGRVELELTPSVEIPTAWSKKARWPSCLKRWPSAERVQCIKSFGFSLLACSNYHWQLSFLRAEQVLLEQLDEDGGCRRKCLQAMRQMKEDVWCPGKRPVITSYHLQETPMKDQFLVDSFSQQIFTEYQLYPKFCFRALRIRGRIRQPPGLVLFLCGSTYRTN
;
A
#
# COMPACT_ATOMS: atom_id res chain seq x y z
N MET A 1 28.50 -8.32 -32.20
CA MET A 1 28.99 -7.53 -31.05
C MET A 1 27.87 -6.94 -30.18
N LYS A 2 26.82 -6.28 -30.69
CA LYS A 2 25.74 -5.74 -29.81
C LYS A 2 25.07 -6.78 -28.90
N SER A 3 24.70 -7.93 -29.47
CA SER A 3 24.00 -9.02 -28.76
C SER A 3 24.75 -9.61 -27.55
N LEU A 4 26.08 -9.46 -27.45
CA LEU A 4 26.86 -10.01 -26.33
C LEU A 4 26.78 -9.13 -25.06
N MET A 5 26.38 -7.86 -25.20
CA MET A 5 26.16 -6.94 -24.07
C MET A 5 24.74 -7.03 -23.51
N GLU A 6 23.74 -7.33 -24.36
CA GLU A 6 22.33 -7.36 -23.94
C GLU A 6 22.05 -8.52 -22.98
N GLY A 7 22.46 -9.76 -23.31
CA GLY A 7 22.31 -10.91 -22.40
C GLY A 7 23.03 -10.71 -21.07
N ASN A 8 24.26 -10.20 -21.09
CA ASN A 8 25.05 -9.94 -19.87
C ASN A 8 24.40 -8.86 -18.97
N LEU A 9 23.73 -7.87 -19.57
CA LEU A 9 22.95 -6.87 -18.81
C LEU A 9 21.65 -7.45 -18.24
N GLU A 10 20.94 -8.28 -19.00
CA GLU A 10 19.72 -8.95 -18.53
C GLU A 10 20.01 -9.95 -17.41
N ASP A 11 21.05 -10.78 -17.55
CA ASP A 11 21.53 -11.68 -16.50
C ASP A 11 21.98 -10.90 -15.26
N CYS A 12 22.71 -9.79 -15.41
CA CYS A 12 23.12 -8.95 -14.27
C CYS A 12 21.92 -8.34 -13.54
N LEU A 13 20.89 -7.90 -14.27
CA LEU A 13 19.66 -7.35 -13.68
C LEU A 13 18.83 -8.43 -12.98
N LEU A 14 18.71 -9.62 -13.56
CA LEU A 14 18.02 -10.77 -12.94
C LEU A 14 18.71 -11.18 -11.63
N ASN A 15 20.02 -11.43 -11.68
CA ASN A 15 20.80 -11.78 -10.49
C ASN A 15 20.67 -10.74 -9.35
N LYS A 16 20.67 -9.44 -9.66
CA LYS A 16 20.44 -8.38 -8.66
C LYS A 16 19.02 -8.41 -8.08
N VAL A 17 18.00 -8.61 -8.91
CA VAL A 17 16.60 -8.70 -8.47
C VAL A 17 16.38 -9.92 -7.59
N ASP A 18 16.99 -11.06 -7.90
CA ASP A 18 16.85 -12.29 -7.11
C ASP A 18 17.66 -12.25 -5.80
N LEU A 19 18.89 -11.72 -5.79
CA LEU A 19 19.62 -11.46 -4.53
C LEU A 19 18.85 -10.51 -3.61
N ARG A 20 18.28 -9.42 -4.16
CA ARG A 20 17.40 -8.50 -3.43
C ARG A 20 16.14 -9.21 -2.90
N ARG A 21 15.57 -10.13 -3.68
CA ARG A 21 14.39 -10.93 -3.27
C ARG A 21 14.72 -11.86 -2.12
N GLN A 22 15.83 -12.60 -2.20
CA GLN A 22 16.30 -13.51 -1.14
C GLN A 22 16.54 -12.76 0.18
N TRP A 23 17.26 -11.62 0.12
CA TRP A 23 17.52 -10.77 1.28
C TRP A 23 16.22 -10.21 1.90
N ILE A 24 15.26 -9.78 1.08
CA ILE A 24 13.93 -9.34 1.57
C ILE A 24 13.16 -10.50 2.21
N SER A 25 13.18 -11.71 1.63
CA SER A 25 12.51 -12.89 2.21
C SER A 25 13.05 -13.23 3.60
N GLN A 26 14.38 -13.38 3.74
CA GLN A 26 15.02 -13.65 5.03
C GLN A 26 14.67 -12.59 6.09
N MET A 27 14.71 -11.32 5.70
CA MET A 27 14.37 -10.19 6.57
C MET A 27 12.89 -10.21 6.98
N VAL A 28 11.97 -10.52 6.06
CA VAL A 28 10.54 -10.66 6.34
C VAL A 28 10.25 -11.86 7.25
N GLU A 29 10.92 -12.99 7.08
CA GLU A 29 10.77 -14.17 7.96
C GLU A 29 11.14 -13.88 9.42
N GLU A 30 12.20 -13.10 9.67
CA GLU A 30 12.56 -12.63 11.01
C GLU A 30 11.51 -11.66 11.56
N VAL A 31 11.12 -10.65 10.77
CA VAL A 31 10.10 -9.67 11.16
C VAL A 31 8.78 -10.34 11.49
N GLN A 32 8.34 -11.31 10.68
CA GLN A 32 7.05 -11.95 10.80
C GLN A 32 6.91 -12.76 12.10
N LYS A 33 8.00 -13.36 12.60
CA LYS A 33 8.04 -14.03 13.91
C LYS A 33 7.85 -13.04 15.06
N ILE A 34 8.48 -11.86 14.96
CA ILE A 34 8.40 -10.77 15.95
C ILE A 34 7.02 -10.11 15.93
N VAL A 35 6.50 -9.80 14.73
CA VAL A 35 5.15 -9.26 14.51
C VAL A 35 4.09 -10.22 15.02
N HIS A 36 4.22 -11.53 14.76
CA HIS A 36 3.28 -12.53 15.26
C HIS A 36 3.27 -12.55 16.80
N HIS A 37 4.45 -12.55 17.44
CA HIS A 37 4.53 -12.55 18.91
C HIS A 37 3.92 -11.27 19.52
N LEU A 38 4.32 -10.08 19.04
CA LEU A 38 3.79 -8.79 19.50
C LEU A 38 2.27 -8.68 19.30
N THR A 39 1.76 -9.03 18.12
CA THR A 39 0.31 -8.90 17.83
C THR A 39 -0.52 -9.98 18.53
N THR A 40 0.06 -11.12 18.90
CA THR A 40 -0.58 -12.11 19.78
C THR A 40 -0.76 -11.53 21.18
N GLU A 41 0.31 -10.97 21.77
CA GLU A 41 0.26 -10.31 23.08
C GLU A 41 -0.73 -9.13 23.11
N ILE A 42 -0.71 -8.27 22.09
CA ILE A 42 -1.70 -7.19 21.91
C ILE A 42 -3.14 -7.74 21.88
N SER A 43 -3.38 -8.90 21.24
CA SER A 43 -4.71 -9.51 21.17
C SER A 43 -5.16 -10.20 22.47
N TYR A 44 -4.24 -10.47 23.40
CA TYR A 44 -4.59 -10.86 24.78
C TYR A 44 -4.91 -9.63 25.64
N GLN A 45 -4.22 -8.51 25.45
CA GLN A 45 -4.45 -7.26 26.19
C GLN A 45 -5.74 -6.54 25.74
N ASP A 46 -6.06 -6.54 24.44
CA ASP A 46 -7.30 -5.95 23.90
C ASP A 46 -7.86 -6.77 22.72
N ILE A 47 -9.05 -7.36 22.94
CA ILE A 47 -9.74 -8.23 21.98
C ILE A 47 -10.19 -7.52 20.69
N ARG A 48 -10.13 -6.17 20.65
CA ARG A 48 -10.39 -5.37 19.43
C ARG A 48 -9.35 -5.61 18.34
N PHE A 49 -8.14 -6.07 18.68
CA PHE A 49 -7.07 -6.31 17.72
C PHE A 49 -6.84 -7.81 17.51
N GLN A 50 -6.51 -8.20 16.28
CA GLN A 50 -6.21 -9.59 15.91
C GLN A 50 -4.70 -9.79 15.75
N ALA A 51 -4.20 -10.89 16.31
CA ALA A 51 -2.87 -11.40 16.01
C ALA A 51 -2.67 -11.59 14.49
N VAL A 52 -1.62 -10.97 13.94
CA VAL A 52 -1.16 -11.24 12.58
C VAL A 52 -0.54 -12.64 12.61
N LEU A 53 -1.09 -13.55 11.82
CA LEU A 53 -0.65 -14.95 11.82
C LEU A 53 0.74 -15.09 11.16
N TYR A 54 1.52 -16.04 11.67
CA TYR A 54 2.65 -16.58 10.94
C TYR A 54 2.17 -17.43 9.74
N SER A 55 2.98 -17.51 8.68
CA SER A 55 2.65 -18.12 7.38
C SER A 55 3.94 -18.36 6.62
N ASP A 56 4.21 -19.61 6.23
CA ASP A 56 5.48 -20.04 5.60
C ASP A 56 5.60 -19.69 4.10
N THR A 57 4.58 -19.08 3.48
CA THR A 57 4.56 -18.80 2.03
C THR A 57 4.49 -17.31 1.73
N TYR A 58 3.37 -16.68 2.09
CA TYR A 58 3.14 -15.25 1.97
C TYR A 58 2.21 -14.78 3.08
N ASN A 59 2.36 -13.52 3.50
CA ASN A 59 1.52 -12.90 4.51
C ASN A 59 0.81 -11.69 3.91
N GLU A 60 -0.51 -11.79 3.72
CA GLU A 60 -1.35 -10.71 3.18
C GLU A 60 -1.25 -9.40 3.98
N ASN A 61 -0.82 -9.48 5.24
CA ASN A 61 -0.64 -8.32 6.11
C ASN A 61 0.69 -7.58 5.96
N ILE A 62 1.65 -8.11 5.19
CA ILE A 62 3.01 -7.55 5.10
C ILE A 62 3.27 -6.96 3.70
N LYS A 63 3.31 -5.62 3.60
CA LYS A 63 3.64 -4.90 2.37
C LYS A 63 5.01 -4.24 2.44
N VAL A 64 5.94 -4.66 1.58
CA VAL A 64 7.27 -4.05 1.45
C VAL A 64 7.16 -2.66 0.82
N LEU A 65 7.46 -1.60 1.58
CA LEU A 65 7.47 -0.22 1.10
C LEU A 65 8.82 0.18 0.50
N ALA A 66 9.91 -0.23 1.17
CA ALA A 66 11.30 -0.10 0.74
C ALA A 66 12.13 -1.25 1.36
N PRO A 67 13.40 -1.46 0.98
CA PRO A 67 14.20 -2.58 1.49
C PRO A 67 14.24 -2.69 3.02
N THR A 68 14.31 -1.57 3.73
CA THR A 68 14.30 -1.52 5.21
C THR A 68 13.01 -0.90 5.78
N GLN A 69 11.89 -0.90 5.03
CA GLN A 69 10.63 -0.30 5.47
C GLN A 69 9.44 -1.19 5.08
N LEU A 70 8.69 -1.67 6.06
CA LEU A 70 7.52 -2.53 5.90
C LEU A 70 6.26 -1.89 6.48
N LEU A 71 5.13 -2.02 5.79
CA LEU A 71 3.80 -1.77 6.33
C LEU A 71 3.22 -3.11 6.79
N ILE A 72 2.75 -3.15 8.03
CA ILE A 72 2.09 -4.28 8.67
C ILE A 72 0.65 -3.87 8.95
N THR A 73 -0.33 -4.49 8.28
CA THR A 73 -1.74 -4.32 8.65
C THR A 73 -2.08 -5.21 9.84
N VAL A 74 -2.82 -4.68 10.81
CA VAL A 74 -3.25 -5.41 12.01
C VAL A 74 -4.77 -5.47 12.01
N PRO A 75 -5.38 -6.62 11.66
CA PRO A 75 -6.84 -6.71 11.52
C PRO A 75 -7.57 -6.39 12.83
N MET A 76 -8.70 -5.67 12.71
CA MET A 76 -9.54 -5.30 13.85
C MET A 76 -10.80 -6.15 13.92
N ARG A 77 -11.23 -6.54 15.12
CA ARG A 77 -12.23 -7.59 15.35
C ARG A 77 -13.64 -7.06 15.58
N GLY A 78 -14.58 -7.82 15.01
CA GLY A 78 -16.02 -7.66 15.23
C GLY A 78 -16.56 -6.28 14.93
N LEU A 79 -16.09 -5.67 13.84
CA LEU A 79 -16.84 -4.74 13.01
C LEU A 79 -17.26 -5.53 11.77
N ALA A 80 -18.53 -5.95 11.68
CA ALA A 80 -18.98 -6.94 10.69
C ALA A 80 -20.29 -6.56 10.00
N GLY A 81 -20.43 -6.99 8.74
CA GLY A 81 -21.59 -6.67 7.89
C GLY A 81 -21.65 -5.20 7.50
N TYR A 82 -20.53 -4.67 6.98
CA TYR A 82 -20.39 -3.27 6.56
C TYR A 82 -21.40 -2.87 5.47
N ARG A 83 -21.88 -1.64 5.56
CA ARG A 83 -22.77 -0.95 4.61
C ARG A 83 -22.26 0.48 4.44
N GLU A 84 -22.09 0.94 3.19
CA GLU A 84 -21.76 2.34 2.95
C GLU A 84 -22.86 3.28 3.48
N ALA A 85 -22.46 4.36 4.16
CA ALA A 85 -23.38 5.38 4.66
C ALA A 85 -24.24 6.00 3.55
N ARG A 86 -25.52 6.24 3.85
CA ARG A 86 -26.51 6.77 2.90
C ARG A 86 -26.61 8.29 2.88
N GLN A 87 -26.08 8.97 3.90
CA GLN A 87 -26.15 10.42 4.08
C GLN A 87 -24.78 10.93 4.53
N GLN A 88 -24.45 12.19 4.21
CA GLN A 88 -23.26 12.84 4.74
C GLN A 88 -23.65 13.73 5.92
N ARG A 89 -23.10 13.40 7.09
CA ARG A 89 -23.20 14.18 8.34
C ARG A 89 -22.00 15.12 8.45
N TRP A 90 -22.22 16.36 8.87
CA TRP A 90 -21.15 17.29 9.24
C TRP A 90 -20.59 16.93 10.62
N ARG A 91 -19.26 16.82 10.75
CA ARG A 91 -18.58 16.49 12.02
C ARG A 91 -18.07 17.75 12.70
N TYR A 92 -18.36 17.92 13.98
CA TYR A 92 -18.01 19.13 14.75
C TYR A 92 -17.22 18.81 16.03
N TYR A 93 -16.19 17.97 15.96
CA TYR A 93 -15.42 17.55 17.14
C TYR A 93 -13.90 17.66 16.95
N THR A 94 -13.18 17.91 18.05
CA THR A 94 -11.73 17.71 18.16
C THR A 94 -11.39 16.26 18.49
N LEU A 95 -10.10 15.88 18.43
CA LEU A 95 -9.65 14.55 18.89
C LEU A 95 -9.92 14.30 20.39
N GLN A 96 -10.05 15.36 21.18
CA GLN A 96 -10.45 15.33 22.59
C GLN A 96 -11.97 15.19 22.79
N GLY A 97 -12.78 15.22 21.73
CA GLY A 97 -14.25 15.20 21.81
C GLY A 97 -14.89 16.56 22.16
N SER A 98 -14.12 17.65 22.20
CA SER A 98 -14.70 18.99 22.39
C SER A 98 -15.32 19.52 21.08
N ARG A 99 -16.45 20.22 21.19
CA ARG A 99 -17.21 20.68 20.03
C ARG A 99 -16.52 21.84 19.29
N LEU A 100 -16.41 21.74 17.97
CA LEU A 100 -15.88 22.76 17.08
C LEU A 100 -16.97 23.73 16.57
N PRO A 101 -16.63 25.00 16.31
CA PRO A 101 -17.56 25.99 15.73
C PRO A 101 -17.78 25.80 14.22
N CYS A 102 -16.83 25.17 13.52
CA CYS A 102 -16.87 24.85 12.11
C CYS A 102 -16.76 23.33 11.91
N PRO A 103 -17.28 22.77 10.80
CA PRO A 103 -17.16 21.35 10.55
C PRO A 103 -15.72 20.95 10.17
N LEU A 104 -15.35 19.72 10.45
CA LEU A 104 -14.11 19.12 9.95
C LEU A 104 -14.13 19.02 8.42
N ARG A 105 -12.96 19.14 7.78
CA ARG A 105 -12.78 18.94 6.34
C ARG A 105 -13.20 17.52 5.93
N ASP A 106 -13.93 17.42 4.82
CA ASP A 106 -14.35 16.13 4.29
C ASP A 106 -13.19 15.28 3.74
N PRO A 107 -13.31 13.95 3.77
CA PRO A 107 -12.26 13.02 3.36
C PRO A 107 -12.09 12.97 1.83
N GLU A 108 -10.92 13.40 1.37
CA GLU A 108 -10.59 13.54 -0.05
C GLU A 108 -10.07 12.22 -0.68
N GLY A 109 -10.21 12.10 -2.00
CA GLY A 109 -9.67 10.98 -2.78
C GLY A 109 -10.12 9.60 -2.26
N LEU A 110 -9.16 8.81 -1.77
CA LEU A 110 -9.36 7.47 -1.23
C LEU A 110 -9.42 7.44 0.31
N GLN A 111 -10.03 8.45 0.94
CA GLN A 111 -10.30 8.47 2.38
C GLN A 111 -11.81 8.41 2.65
N GLN A 112 -12.22 8.00 3.85
CA GLN A 112 -13.61 8.13 4.32
C GLN A 112 -13.75 8.30 5.83
N TRP A 113 -14.92 8.75 6.26
CA TRP A 113 -15.40 8.59 7.64
C TRP A 113 -15.80 7.13 7.90
N LEU A 114 -15.76 6.70 9.16
CA LEU A 114 -16.22 5.37 9.59
C LEU A 114 -17.14 5.54 10.80
N GLU A 115 -18.42 5.21 10.62
CA GLU A 115 -19.42 5.26 11.69
C GLU A 115 -19.64 3.82 12.22
N VAL A 116 -19.89 3.65 13.52
CA VAL A 116 -20.20 2.32 14.07
C VAL A 116 -21.49 1.76 13.47
N GLU A 117 -22.46 2.62 13.15
CA GLU A 117 -23.73 2.29 12.48
C GLU A 117 -23.58 1.75 11.05
N GLN A 118 -22.40 1.87 10.43
CA GLN A 118 -22.12 1.24 9.14
C GLN A 118 -22.00 -0.29 9.26
N PHE A 119 -21.89 -0.85 10.48
CA PHE A 119 -21.75 -2.28 10.72
C PHE A 119 -23.02 -2.88 11.34
N LEU A 120 -23.50 -3.99 10.75
CA LEU A 120 -24.61 -4.78 11.30
C LEU A 120 -24.31 -5.42 12.66
N LYS A 121 -23.02 -5.63 12.97
CA LYS A 121 -22.55 -6.11 14.28
C LYS A 121 -21.27 -5.38 14.65
N SER A 122 -21.25 -4.78 15.83
CA SER A 122 -20.09 -4.12 16.44
C SER A 122 -19.86 -4.65 17.86
N LEU A 123 -18.60 -4.88 18.25
CA LEU A 123 -18.24 -5.04 19.66
C LEU A 123 -18.57 -3.75 20.44
N TRP A 124 -18.97 -3.88 21.70
CA TRP A 124 -19.32 -2.72 22.54
C TRP A 124 -18.13 -1.79 22.78
N GLN A 125 -16.90 -2.33 22.79
CA GLN A 125 -15.65 -1.57 22.88
C GLN A 125 -15.36 -0.64 21.69
N TRP A 126 -16.15 -0.68 20.61
CA TRP A 126 -16.08 0.32 19.52
C TRP A 126 -16.98 1.55 19.75
N HIS A 127 -17.83 1.51 20.79
CA HIS A 127 -18.67 2.62 21.25
C HIS A 127 -18.02 3.38 22.42
N GLU A 128 -16.92 2.85 22.99
CA GLU A 128 -16.20 3.48 24.09
C GLU A 128 -15.52 4.79 23.68
N ALA A 129 -15.46 5.73 24.62
CA ALA A 129 -14.89 7.06 24.41
C ALA A 129 -13.36 7.06 24.22
N ASP A 130 -12.68 5.91 24.34
CA ASP A 130 -11.26 5.77 24.03
C ASP A 130 -10.99 5.67 22.51
N VAL A 131 -11.97 5.19 21.72
CA VAL A 131 -11.92 5.06 20.24
C VAL A 131 -12.99 5.87 19.50
N ASN A 132 -14.12 6.16 20.13
CA ASN A 132 -15.29 6.78 19.50
C ASN A 132 -15.38 8.30 19.75
N ILE A 133 -16.01 9.04 18.81
CA ILE A 133 -16.59 10.37 19.04
C ILE A 133 -17.88 10.50 18.22
N ASP A 134 -19.00 10.89 18.85
CA ASP A 134 -20.31 11.11 18.21
C ASP A 134 -20.82 9.95 17.33
N GLY A 135 -20.35 8.71 17.54
CA GLY A 135 -20.66 7.52 16.72
C GLY A 135 -19.65 7.24 15.60
N ASP A 136 -18.70 8.14 15.33
CA ASP A 136 -17.58 7.92 14.42
C ASP A 136 -16.42 7.20 15.16
N ILE A 137 -15.83 6.17 14.54
CA ILE A 137 -14.60 5.51 15.03
C ILE A 137 -13.41 6.33 14.55
N VAL A 138 -12.66 6.96 15.45
CA VAL A 138 -11.66 7.98 15.09
C VAL A 138 -10.25 7.38 14.97
N PRO A 139 -9.57 7.45 13.81
CA PRO A 139 -8.25 6.84 13.59
C PRO A 139 -7.18 7.23 14.62
N ALA A 140 -7.02 8.51 14.96
CA ALA A 140 -6.02 8.93 15.96
C ALA A 140 -6.26 8.32 17.35
N LYS A 141 -7.52 8.13 17.73
CA LYS A 141 -7.89 7.52 19.00
C LYS A 141 -7.56 6.03 19.02
N VAL A 142 -7.94 5.29 17.97
CA VAL A 142 -7.54 3.88 17.76
C VAL A 142 -6.02 3.73 17.77
N LEU A 143 -5.29 4.62 17.09
CA LEU A 143 -3.82 4.65 17.08
C LEU A 143 -3.21 4.98 18.45
N GLN A 144 -3.87 5.80 19.28
CA GLN A 144 -3.42 6.11 20.63
C GLN A 144 -3.56 4.90 21.57
N VAL A 145 -4.68 4.18 21.50
CA VAL A 145 -4.88 2.92 22.23
C VAL A 145 -3.87 1.87 21.76
N PHE A 146 -3.83 1.63 20.45
CA PHE A 146 -2.95 0.62 19.83
C PHE A 146 -1.46 0.88 20.11
N ARG A 147 -1.02 2.14 20.12
CA ARG A 147 0.35 2.52 20.50
C ARG A 147 0.69 2.03 21.91
N LYS A 148 -0.20 2.24 22.87
CA LYS A 148 -0.01 1.82 24.27
C LYS A 148 0.06 0.30 24.39
N LEU A 149 -0.73 -0.42 23.61
CA LEU A 149 -0.69 -1.89 23.56
C LEU A 149 0.62 -2.40 22.93
N VAL A 150 1.15 -1.73 21.89
CA VAL A 150 2.48 -2.04 21.31
C VAL A 150 3.60 -1.74 22.32
N GLU A 151 3.54 -0.61 23.02
CA GLU A 151 4.48 -0.24 24.08
C GLU A 151 4.52 -1.31 25.19
N ASN A 152 3.35 -1.66 25.75
CA ASN A 152 3.22 -2.75 26.73
C ASN A 152 3.74 -4.10 26.20
N ALA A 153 3.36 -4.49 24.98
CA ALA A 153 3.72 -5.78 24.41
C ALA A 153 5.23 -5.92 24.16
N ILE A 154 5.94 -4.84 23.84
CA ILE A 154 7.41 -4.86 23.72
C ILE A 154 8.05 -5.20 25.08
N GLU A 155 7.52 -4.68 26.19
CA GLU A 155 7.99 -4.98 27.54
C GLU A 155 7.62 -6.40 28.00
N THR A 156 6.36 -6.81 27.83
CA THR A 156 5.86 -8.16 28.21
C THR A 156 6.54 -9.27 27.41
N CYS A 157 6.75 -9.10 26.11
CA CYS A 157 7.49 -10.04 25.27
C CYS A 157 9.02 -10.00 25.49
N HIS A 158 9.52 -9.16 26.39
CA HIS A 158 10.95 -8.92 26.64
C HIS A 158 11.74 -8.51 25.38
N LEU A 159 11.06 -7.82 24.45
CA LEU A 159 11.58 -7.46 23.13
C LEU A 159 12.32 -6.10 23.11
N SER A 160 12.37 -5.36 24.23
CA SER A 160 12.91 -3.99 24.30
C SER A 160 14.36 -3.82 23.81
N GLY A 161 15.15 -4.89 23.76
CA GLY A 161 16.50 -4.90 23.17
C GLY A 161 16.57 -5.19 21.66
N LYS A 162 15.49 -5.70 21.06
CA LYS A 162 15.38 -6.03 19.62
C LYS A 162 14.36 -5.14 18.88
N VAL A 163 13.37 -4.59 19.60
CA VAL A 163 12.28 -3.77 19.08
C VAL A 163 12.24 -2.46 19.86
N SER A 164 12.22 -1.34 19.13
CA SER A 164 12.25 0.01 19.69
C SER A 164 11.13 0.87 19.10
N MET A 165 10.37 1.56 19.95
CA MET A 165 9.32 2.49 19.51
C MET A 165 9.92 3.69 18.79
N LEU A 166 9.33 4.08 17.65
CA LEU A 166 9.70 5.28 16.91
C LEU A 166 8.68 6.40 17.16
N MET A 167 9.18 7.53 17.65
CA MET A 167 8.36 8.71 17.96
C MET A 167 7.93 9.45 16.70
N ASP A 168 6.79 9.04 16.13
CA ASP A 168 6.06 9.78 15.09
C ASP A 168 4.56 9.86 15.45
N ARG A 169 3.81 10.73 14.77
CA ARG A 169 2.35 10.88 14.88
C ARG A 169 1.75 11.21 13.51
N PRO A 170 0.62 10.57 13.10
CA PRO A 170 -0.23 9.70 13.92
C PRO A 170 0.19 8.21 13.92
N ALA A 171 0.87 7.73 12.88
CA ALA A 171 1.21 6.32 12.70
C ALA A 171 1.97 5.70 13.88
N VAL A 172 1.75 4.41 14.15
CA VAL A 172 2.53 3.63 15.11
C VAL A 172 3.65 2.95 14.36
N ARG A 173 4.90 3.32 14.66
CA ARG A 173 6.08 2.71 14.05
C ARG A 173 7.03 2.16 15.09
N VAL A 174 7.65 1.03 14.77
CA VAL A 174 8.75 0.43 15.54
C VAL A 174 9.96 0.23 14.62
N ALA A 175 11.16 0.25 15.18
CA ALA A 175 12.35 -0.25 14.51
C ALA A 175 12.77 -1.57 15.13
N VAL A 176 13.03 -2.56 14.28
CA VAL A 176 13.40 -3.93 14.64
C VAL A 176 14.81 -4.22 14.14
N GLU A 177 15.67 -4.70 15.03
CA GLU A 177 16.99 -5.20 14.65
C GLU A 177 16.86 -6.65 14.16
N THR A 178 17.27 -6.93 12.92
CA THR A 178 17.30 -8.27 12.32
C THR A 178 18.75 -8.69 12.07
N SER A 179 19.03 -9.96 11.71
CA SER A 179 20.37 -10.35 11.25
C SER A 179 20.84 -9.54 10.03
N THR A 180 19.89 -9.07 9.21
CA THR A 180 20.12 -8.21 8.05
C THR A 180 20.25 -6.70 8.37
N GLY A 181 20.13 -6.30 9.64
CA GLY A 181 20.20 -4.92 10.11
C GLY A 181 18.85 -4.33 10.56
N ARG A 182 18.81 -3.01 10.73
CA ARG A 182 17.65 -2.28 11.28
C ARG A 182 16.56 -2.06 10.24
N VAL A 183 15.35 -2.54 10.54
CA VAL A 183 14.14 -2.44 9.70
C VAL A 183 13.10 -1.57 10.40
N GLU A 184 12.49 -0.62 9.69
CA GLU A 184 11.36 0.17 10.19
C GLU A 184 10.03 -0.53 9.82
N LEU A 185 9.17 -0.77 10.81
CA LEU A 185 7.83 -1.31 10.63
C LEU A 185 6.79 -0.25 10.95
N GLU A 186 5.81 -0.07 10.07
CA GLU A 186 4.61 0.72 10.32
C GLU A 186 3.45 -0.24 10.66
N LEU A 187 3.05 -0.26 11.93
CA LEU A 187 1.96 -1.11 12.45
C LEU A 187 0.65 -0.32 12.34
N THR A 188 -0.22 -0.72 11.43
CA THR A 188 -1.43 0.03 11.06
C THR A 188 -2.68 -0.81 11.30
N PRO A 189 -3.53 -0.45 12.28
CA PRO A 189 -4.82 -1.09 12.49
C PRO A 189 -5.73 -0.99 11.26
N SER A 190 -6.39 -2.10 10.91
CA SER A 190 -7.16 -2.23 9.67
C SER A 190 -8.51 -2.91 9.85
N VAL A 191 -9.59 -2.31 9.33
CA VAL A 191 -10.88 -3.00 9.16
C VAL A 191 -10.92 -3.64 7.78
N GLU A 192 -11.25 -4.92 7.71
CA GLU A 192 -11.44 -5.65 6.45
C GLU A 192 -12.90 -5.59 5.99
N ILE A 193 -13.14 -5.25 4.72
CA ILE A 193 -14.46 -5.15 4.11
C ILE A 193 -14.44 -5.98 2.81
N PRO A 194 -14.49 -7.34 2.91
CA PRO A 194 -14.44 -8.21 1.74
C PRO A 194 -15.73 -8.20 0.91
N THR A 195 -16.88 -7.88 1.53
CA THR A 195 -18.22 -8.02 0.91
C THR A 195 -18.67 -6.83 0.05
N ALA A 196 -17.83 -5.81 -0.14
CA ALA A 196 -18.20 -4.60 -0.86
C ALA A 196 -16.99 -3.95 -1.56
N TRP A 197 -17.25 -3.21 -2.64
CA TRP A 197 -16.25 -2.36 -3.30
C TRP A 197 -16.68 -0.89 -3.18
N SER A 198 -15.80 -0.01 -2.71
CA SER A 198 -16.17 1.39 -2.46
C SER A 198 -16.53 2.16 -3.73
N LYS A 199 -17.62 2.93 -3.67
CA LYS A 199 -18.02 3.87 -4.74
C LYS A 199 -16.98 4.96 -5.04
N LYS A 200 -16.04 5.24 -4.12
CA LYS A 200 -14.91 6.16 -4.36
C LYS A 200 -13.87 5.58 -5.34
N ALA A 201 -13.66 4.26 -5.31
CA ALA A 201 -12.70 3.57 -6.17
C ALA A 201 -13.31 3.21 -7.54
N ARG A 202 -13.47 4.22 -8.41
CA ARG A 202 -14.02 4.08 -9.77
C ARG A 202 -13.06 3.34 -10.71
N TRP A 203 -13.05 2.01 -10.61
CA TRP A 203 -12.20 1.11 -11.41
C TRP A 203 -13.01 -0.07 -12.00
N PRO A 204 -12.66 -0.55 -13.22
CA PRO A 204 -11.83 0.12 -14.22
C PRO A 204 -12.54 1.39 -14.76
N SER A 205 -11.84 2.21 -15.54
CA SER A 205 -12.51 3.26 -16.31
C SER A 205 -13.24 2.67 -17.52
N CYS A 206 -14.46 3.15 -17.78
CA CYS A 206 -15.40 2.64 -18.78
C CYS A 206 -14.91 2.55 -20.25
N LEU A 207 -13.76 3.13 -20.60
CA LEU A 207 -13.17 3.10 -21.95
C LEU A 207 -12.08 2.02 -22.14
N LYS A 208 -11.82 1.18 -21.13
CA LYS A 208 -10.78 0.14 -21.20
C LYS A 208 -11.29 -1.17 -21.77
N ARG A 209 -10.35 -1.95 -22.33
CA ARG A 209 -10.51 -3.38 -22.60
C ARG A 209 -9.80 -4.28 -21.58
N TRP A 210 -9.01 -3.69 -20.67
CA TRP A 210 -8.20 -4.43 -19.68
C TRP A 210 -8.45 -3.93 -18.24
N PRO A 211 -8.60 -4.84 -17.25
CA PRO A 211 -8.73 -6.30 -17.39
C PRO A 211 -10.07 -6.72 -18.04
N SER A 212 -10.25 -8.02 -18.29
CA SER A 212 -11.54 -8.59 -18.72
C SER A 212 -12.63 -8.36 -17.66
N ALA A 213 -13.91 -8.39 -18.07
CA ALA A 213 -15.04 -8.16 -17.15
C ALA A 213 -15.09 -9.19 -16.00
N GLU A 214 -14.78 -10.46 -16.30
CA GLU A 214 -14.68 -11.55 -15.32
C GLU A 214 -13.57 -11.26 -14.29
N ARG A 215 -12.39 -10.85 -14.75
CA ARG A 215 -11.27 -10.50 -13.88
C ARG A 215 -11.55 -9.23 -13.07
N VAL A 216 -12.25 -8.25 -13.63
CA VAL A 216 -12.74 -7.08 -12.89
C VAL A 216 -13.69 -7.50 -11.77
N GLN A 217 -14.58 -8.47 -12.01
CA GLN A 217 -15.49 -8.99 -10.99
C GLN A 217 -14.75 -9.77 -9.90
N CYS A 218 -13.79 -10.62 -10.29
CA CYS A 218 -12.92 -11.36 -9.38
C CYS A 218 -12.10 -10.43 -8.47
N ILE A 219 -11.41 -9.44 -9.04
CA ILE A 219 -10.64 -8.43 -8.28
C ILE A 219 -11.55 -7.63 -7.33
N LYS A 220 -12.82 -7.41 -7.67
CA LYS A 220 -13.80 -6.76 -6.80
C LYS A 220 -14.35 -7.64 -5.68
N SER A 221 -14.37 -8.97 -5.81
CA SER A 221 -14.84 -9.87 -4.74
C SER A 221 -13.87 -10.02 -3.56
N PHE A 222 -12.65 -9.49 -3.66
CA PHE A 222 -11.74 -9.33 -2.51
C PHE A 222 -12.07 -8.08 -1.66
N GLY A 223 -12.92 -7.19 -2.15
CA GLY A 223 -13.34 -5.97 -1.46
C GLY A 223 -12.21 -4.98 -1.22
N PHE A 224 -12.18 -4.36 -0.04
CA PHE A 224 -11.15 -3.40 0.38
C PHE A 224 -10.94 -3.41 1.90
N SER A 225 -9.89 -2.73 2.36
CA SER A 225 -9.63 -2.50 3.78
C SER A 225 -9.59 -1.00 4.10
N LEU A 226 -9.92 -0.64 5.33
CA LEU A 226 -9.79 0.71 5.88
C LEU A 226 -8.64 0.75 6.87
N LEU A 227 -7.66 1.62 6.64
CA LEU A 227 -6.45 1.76 7.44
C LEU A 227 -6.48 3.00 8.33
N ALA A 228 -6.09 2.83 9.60
CA ALA A 228 -5.87 3.94 10.53
C ALA A 228 -4.51 4.60 10.26
N CYS A 229 -4.44 5.53 9.31
CA CYS A 229 -3.19 6.23 8.92
C CYS A 229 -3.23 7.76 9.12
N SER A 230 -4.35 8.34 9.57
CA SER A 230 -4.53 9.79 9.71
C SER A 230 -5.09 10.17 11.08
N ASN A 231 -5.44 11.44 11.28
CA ASN A 231 -6.09 11.89 12.52
C ASN A 231 -7.60 11.56 12.54
N TYR A 232 -8.31 11.85 11.46
CA TYR A 232 -9.79 11.88 11.41
C TYR A 232 -10.39 10.90 10.39
N HIS A 233 -9.66 10.56 9.34
CA HIS A 233 -10.19 9.84 8.18
C HIS A 233 -9.49 8.49 7.98
N TRP A 234 -10.27 7.46 7.67
CA TRP A 234 -9.76 6.14 7.33
C TRP A 234 -9.30 6.10 5.88
N GLN A 235 -8.10 5.58 5.64
CA GLN A 235 -7.50 5.46 4.32
C GLN A 235 -7.96 4.15 3.66
N LEU A 236 -8.61 4.21 2.51
CA LEU A 236 -8.95 3.02 1.73
C LEU A 236 -7.66 2.38 1.18
N SER A 237 -7.60 1.06 1.26
CA SER A 237 -6.50 0.24 0.81
C SER A 237 -7.02 -1.02 0.11
N PHE A 238 -6.32 -1.45 -0.95
CA PHE A 238 -6.77 -2.52 -1.84
C PHE A 238 -5.74 -3.65 -1.92
N LEU A 239 -4.92 -3.87 -0.88
CA LEU A 239 -3.72 -4.73 -0.92
C LEU A 239 -3.94 -6.10 -1.58
N ARG A 240 -4.99 -6.80 -1.18
CA ARG A 240 -5.34 -8.13 -1.70
C ARG A 240 -5.76 -8.09 -3.18
N ALA A 241 -6.58 -7.12 -3.55
CA ALA A 241 -7.02 -6.88 -4.92
C ALA A 241 -5.86 -6.39 -5.83
N GLU A 242 -4.95 -5.57 -5.29
CA GLU A 242 -3.70 -5.16 -5.95
C GLU A 242 -2.80 -6.38 -6.21
N GLN A 243 -2.62 -7.25 -5.21
CA GLN A 243 -1.78 -8.44 -5.28
C GLN A 243 -2.28 -9.42 -6.33
N VAL A 244 -3.54 -9.84 -6.28
CA VAL A 244 -4.10 -10.80 -7.25
C VAL A 244 -4.02 -10.24 -8.67
N LEU A 245 -4.22 -8.92 -8.86
CA LEU A 245 -4.03 -8.29 -10.17
C LEU A 245 -2.56 -8.33 -10.64
N LEU A 246 -1.59 -8.22 -9.72
CA LEU A 246 -0.14 -8.31 -9.98
C LEU A 246 0.35 -9.75 -10.22
N GLU A 247 -0.26 -10.75 -9.57
CA GLU A 247 0.01 -12.18 -9.75
C GLU A 247 -0.54 -12.70 -11.09
N GLN A 248 -1.63 -12.11 -11.56
CA GLN A 248 -2.25 -12.38 -12.85
C GLN A 248 -1.74 -11.44 -13.97
N LEU A 249 -0.80 -10.53 -13.69
CA LEU A 249 -0.48 -9.36 -14.55
C LEU A 249 0.02 -9.69 -15.98
N ASP A 250 0.59 -10.89 -16.14
CA ASP A 250 1.27 -11.35 -17.36
C ASP A 250 0.71 -12.70 -17.86
N GLU A 251 -0.52 -13.07 -17.47
CA GLU A 251 -1.24 -14.25 -18.00
C GLU A 251 -1.43 -14.23 -19.53
N ASP A 252 -1.39 -13.04 -20.13
CA ASP A 252 -1.44 -12.81 -21.58
C ASP A 252 -0.06 -12.87 -22.26
N GLY A 253 0.95 -13.41 -21.57
CA GLY A 253 2.34 -13.49 -22.07
C GLY A 253 3.11 -12.16 -21.99
N GLY A 254 2.62 -11.19 -21.22
CA GLY A 254 3.27 -9.89 -21.04
C GLY A 254 4.57 -9.93 -20.23
N CYS A 255 5.34 -8.83 -20.31
CA CYS A 255 6.54 -8.61 -19.50
C CYS A 255 6.37 -7.53 -18.40
N ARG A 256 5.12 -7.26 -17.98
CA ARG A 256 4.78 -6.12 -17.11
C ARG A 256 5.34 -6.27 -15.69
N ARG A 257 5.37 -7.49 -15.13
CA ARG A 257 5.98 -7.78 -13.82
C ARG A 257 7.50 -7.57 -13.86
N LYS A 258 8.17 -8.12 -14.88
CA LYS A 258 9.62 -7.89 -15.13
C LYS A 258 9.93 -6.39 -15.20
N CYS A 259 9.10 -5.62 -15.93
CA CYS A 259 9.22 -4.17 -16.01
C CYS A 259 9.00 -3.46 -14.66
N LEU A 260 8.02 -3.90 -13.85
CA LEU A 260 7.79 -3.34 -12.51
C LEU A 260 8.96 -3.63 -11.54
N GLN A 261 9.52 -4.84 -11.59
CA GLN A 261 10.71 -5.21 -10.82
C GLN A 261 11.92 -4.34 -11.19
N ALA A 262 12.22 -4.21 -12.49
CA ALA A 262 13.34 -3.39 -12.96
C ALA A 262 13.18 -1.89 -12.63
N MET A 263 11.95 -1.34 -12.65
CA MET A 263 11.69 0.03 -12.19
C MET A 263 11.85 0.20 -10.67
N ARG A 264 11.47 -0.81 -9.86
CA ARG A 264 11.70 -0.80 -8.41
C ARG A 264 13.19 -0.81 -8.10
N GLN A 265 13.97 -1.64 -8.80
CA GLN A 265 15.43 -1.69 -8.69
C GLN A 265 16.07 -0.32 -9.01
N MET A 266 15.79 0.27 -10.19
CA MET A 266 16.27 1.61 -10.55
C MET A 266 15.95 2.69 -9.52
N LYS A 267 14.78 2.61 -8.89
CA LYS A 267 14.33 3.64 -7.95
C LYS A 267 15.08 3.58 -6.62
N GLU A 268 15.62 2.42 -6.27
CA GLU A 268 16.41 2.20 -5.05
C GLU A 268 17.91 2.42 -5.36
N ASP A 269 18.41 1.92 -6.49
CA ASP A 269 19.81 2.03 -6.91
C ASP A 269 20.20 3.44 -7.44
N VAL A 270 19.30 4.12 -8.16
CA VAL A 270 19.64 5.29 -9.00
C VAL A 270 18.79 6.53 -8.72
N TRP A 271 17.46 6.41 -8.59
CA TRP A 271 16.59 7.60 -8.49
C TRP A 271 16.42 8.13 -7.06
N CYS A 272 16.47 7.27 -6.05
CA CYS A 272 16.38 7.64 -4.64
C CYS A 272 17.30 6.77 -3.75
N PRO A 273 18.64 6.77 -3.98
CA PRO A 273 19.58 6.07 -3.10
C PRO A 273 19.62 6.74 -1.71
N GLY A 274 18.88 6.18 -0.74
CA GLY A 274 18.85 6.68 0.63
C GLY A 274 17.60 6.29 1.42
N LYS A 275 17.64 6.48 2.74
CA LYS A 275 16.61 6.03 3.70
C LYS A 275 15.27 6.80 3.65
N ARG A 276 15.15 7.85 2.83
CA ARG A 276 13.91 8.65 2.67
C ARG A 276 13.66 8.98 1.19
N PRO A 277 13.11 8.04 0.41
CA PRO A 277 12.93 8.22 -1.02
C PRO A 277 11.72 9.11 -1.33
N VAL A 278 11.92 10.16 -2.14
CA VAL A 278 10.84 11.04 -2.63
C VAL A 278 9.80 10.27 -3.47
N ILE A 279 10.22 9.14 -4.05
CA ILE A 279 9.35 8.19 -4.75
C ILE A 279 9.15 6.94 -3.87
N THR A 280 7.92 6.71 -3.42
CA THR A 280 7.52 5.48 -2.73
C THR A 280 7.34 4.33 -3.73
N SER A 281 7.41 3.08 -3.29
CA SER A 281 7.08 1.92 -4.13
C SER A 281 5.62 1.94 -4.62
N TYR A 282 4.72 2.59 -3.87
CA TYR A 282 3.33 2.83 -4.26
C TYR A 282 3.22 3.72 -5.50
N HIS A 283 4.01 4.80 -5.61
CA HIS A 283 4.07 5.63 -6.82
C HIS A 283 4.53 4.83 -8.07
N LEU A 284 5.34 3.79 -7.87
CA LEU A 284 5.77 2.86 -8.93
C LEU A 284 4.77 1.73 -9.22
N GLN A 285 3.76 1.52 -8.38
CA GLN A 285 2.73 0.50 -8.57
C GLN A 285 1.47 1.11 -9.22
N GLU A 286 1.15 2.34 -8.84
CA GLU A 286 0.16 3.21 -9.47
C GLU A 286 0.50 3.56 -10.93
N THR A 287 1.79 3.69 -11.27
CA THR A 287 2.21 4.04 -12.64
C THR A 287 1.94 2.94 -13.67
N PRO A 288 2.22 1.64 -13.47
CA PRO A 288 1.75 0.55 -14.34
C PRO A 288 0.24 0.55 -14.55
N MET A 289 -0.53 0.64 -13.47
CA MET A 289 -1.99 0.74 -13.55
C MET A 289 -2.44 1.93 -14.40
N LYS A 290 -1.70 3.05 -14.42
CA LYS A 290 -2.06 4.28 -15.13
C LYS A 290 -1.43 4.44 -16.52
N ASP A 291 -0.27 3.84 -16.80
CA ASP A 291 0.42 3.97 -18.10
C ASP A 291 -0.27 3.14 -19.19
N GLN A 292 -0.78 1.95 -18.87
CA GLN A 292 -1.57 1.11 -19.79
C GLN A 292 -2.77 1.90 -20.37
N PHE A 293 -3.36 2.81 -19.59
CA PHE A 293 -4.50 3.64 -19.98
C PHE A 293 -4.16 4.74 -21.02
N LEU A 294 -2.91 4.84 -21.47
CA LEU A 294 -2.47 5.66 -22.62
C LEU A 294 -1.76 4.82 -23.70
N VAL A 295 -1.69 3.49 -23.55
CA VAL A 295 -1.10 2.55 -24.51
C VAL A 295 -2.19 1.72 -25.20
N ASP A 296 -3.34 1.50 -24.57
CA ASP A 296 -4.52 0.82 -25.17
C ASP A 296 -5.04 1.51 -26.46
N SER A 297 -4.60 2.74 -26.78
CA SER A 297 -4.84 3.41 -28.07
C SER A 297 -3.99 2.89 -29.24
N PHE A 298 -2.94 2.10 -28.99
CA PHE A 298 -2.03 1.55 -30.01
C PHE A 298 -1.64 0.09 -29.70
N SER A 299 -2.39 -0.84 -30.32
CA SER A 299 -2.11 -2.29 -30.48
C SER A 299 -1.67 -3.12 -29.26
N GLN A 300 -2.37 -4.24 -29.03
CA GLN A 300 -2.05 -5.23 -27.99
C GLN A 300 -0.68 -5.93 -28.19
N GLN A 301 -0.03 -5.79 -29.35
CA GLN A 301 1.26 -6.42 -29.66
C GLN A 301 2.47 -5.84 -28.92
N ILE A 302 2.34 -4.70 -28.23
CA ILE A 302 3.50 -3.97 -27.68
C ILE A 302 4.23 -4.72 -26.55
N PHE A 303 3.57 -5.57 -25.76
CA PHE A 303 4.17 -6.12 -24.51
C PHE A 303 5.02 -7.39 -24.63
N THR A 304 5.53 -7.71 -25.83
CA THR A 304 6.52 -8.79 -26.03
C THR A 304 7.89 -8.50 -25.39
N GLU A 305 8.66 -9.56 -25.17
CA GLU A 305 9.93 -9.55 -24.42
C GLU A 305 11.02 -8.72 -25.11
N TYR A 306 11.18 -8.87 -26.43
CA TYR A 306 12.17 -8.20 -27.31
C TYR A 306 12.12 -6.66 -27.39
N GLN A 307 11.39 -5.98 -26.51
CA GLN A 307 11.30 -4.52 -26.47
C GLN A 307 11.40 -3.94 -25.05
N LEU A 308 12.13 -4.59 -24.13
CA LEU A 308 12.31 -4.06 -22.76
C LEU A 308 12.93 -2.65 -22.76
N TYR A 309 14.01 -2.46 -23.51
CA TYR A 309 14.86 -1.25 -23.45
C TYR A 309 14.17 0.05 -23.94
N PRO A 310 13.44 0.10 -25.07
CA PRO A 310 12.76 1.33 -25.51
C PRO A 310 11.63 1.76 -24.56
N LYS A 311 10.86 0.79 -24.04
CA LYS A 311 9.76 1.03 -23.09
C LYS A 311 10.27 1.64 -21.80
N PHE A 312 11.38 1.11 -21.28
CA PHE A 312 12.08 1.55 -20.07
C PHE A 312 12.47 3.03 -20.14
N CYS A 313 13.12 3.46 -21.24
CA CYS A 313 13.52 4.84 -21.49
C CYS A 313 12.31 5.81 -21.56
N PHE A 314 11.27 5.46 -22.31
CA PHE A 314 10.05 6.28 -22.44
C PHE A 314 9.37 6.51 -21.08
N ARG A 315 9.49 5.53 -20.18
CA ARG A 315 8.86 5.54 -18.87
C ARG A 315 9.63 6.35 -17.82
N ALA A 316 10.96 6.23 -17.82
CA ALA A 316 11.83 7.10 -17.04
C ALA A 316 11.63 8.58 -17.43
N LEU A 317 11.47 8.87 -18.74
CA LEU A 317 11.12 10.21 -19.24
C LEU A 317 9.76 10.70 -18.71
N ARG A 318 8.70 9.87 -18.74
CA ARG A 318 7.37 10.25 -18.22
C ARG A 318 7.38 10.51 -16.71
N ILE A 319 8.14 9.74 -15.92
CA ILE A 319 8.32 9.98 -14.48
C ILE A 319 9.05 11.32 -14.26
N ARG A 320 10.15 11.56 -14.99
CA ARG A 320 10.92 12.82 -14.92
C ARG A 320 10.09 14.04 -15.35
N GLY A 321 9.15 13.88 -16.28
CA GLY A 321 8.18 14.91 -16.68
C GLY A 321 7.21 15.28 -15.55
N ARG A 322 6.58 14.29 -14.90
CA ARG A 322 5.67 14.53 -13.76
C ARG A 322 6.35 15.19 -12.56
N ILE A 323 7.65 14.99 -12.37
CA ILE A 323 8.44 15.62 -11.30
C ILE A 323 8.76 17.11 -11.62
N ARG A 324 8.61 17.55 -12.88
CA ARG A 324 9.03 18.89 -13.35
C ARG A 324 7.89 19.85 -13.75
N GLN A 325 6.63 19.43 -13.72
CA GLN A 325 5.51 20.31 -14.12
C GLN A 325 4.55 20.64 -12.96
N PRO A 326 4.39 21.92 -12.58
CA PRO A 326 3.16 22.38 -11.93
C PRO A 326 1.98 22.31 -12.93
N PRO A 327 0.72 22.35 -12.46
CA PRO A 327 -0.44 22.08 -13.31
C PRO A 327 -0.76 23.24 -14.26
N GLY A 328 -0.38 23.13 -15.53
CA GLY A 328 -0.89 24.01 -16.58
C GLY A 328 0.05 24.30 -17.75
N LEU A 329 0.32 23.31 -18.61
CA LEU A 329 0.52 23.51 -20.05
C LEU A 329 0.60 22.17 -20.79
N VAL A 330 -0.20 22.03 -21.85
CA VAL A 330 -0.16 20.90 -22.78
C VAL A 330 0.39 21.42 -24.11
N LEU A 331 1.50 20.85 -24.61
CA LEU A 331 1.69 20.38 -26.00
C LEU A 331 3.18 20.09 -26.33
N PHE A 332 3.35 19.26 -27.37
CA PHE A 332 4.53 19.01 -28.22
C PHE A 332 5.97 19.25 -27.72
N LEU A 333 6.74 18.16 -27.71
CA LEU A 333 7.92 18.05 -28.59
C LEU A 333 8.01 16.64 -29.17
N CYS A 334 7.86 16.53 -30.50
CA CYS A 334 8.36 15.41 -31.29
C CYS A 334 8.83 15.99 -32.63
N GLY A 335 10.05 16.53 -32.65
CA GLY A 335 10.65 17.11 -33.85
C GLY A 335 11.07 16.01 -34.80
N SER A 336 10.37 15.86 -35.93
CA SER A 336 10.75 14.90 -36.97
C SER A 336 11.95 15.43 -37.76
N THR A 337 13.11 14.81 -37.59
CA THR A 337 14.33 15.09 -38.36
C THR A 337 14.78 13.86 -39.14
N TYR A 338 13.97 13.44 -40.11
CA TYR A 338 14.44 12.62 -41.22
C TYR A 338 14.74 13.53 -42.41
N ARG A 339 16.01 13.58 -42.83
CA ARG A 339 16.41 14.22 -44.09
C ARG A 339 17.70 13.59 -44.61
N THR A 340 17.61 12.98 -45.79
CA THR A 340 18.72 12.58 -46.69
C THR A 340 19.78 11.60 -46.15
N ASN A 341 20.29 10.66 -46.95
CA ASN A 341 20.02 10.36 -48.37
C ASN A 341 19.08 9.15 -48.52
#